data_AF-A0A0F9TTR8-F1
#
_entry.id   AF-A0A0F9TTR8-F1
#
_cell.length_a   1.000
_cell.length_b   1.000
_cell.length_c   1.000
_cell.angle_alpha   90.00
_cell.angle_beta   90.00
_cell.angle_gamma   90.00
#
_symmetry.space_group_name_H-M   'P 1'
#
loop_
_entity.id
_entity.type
_entity.pdbx_description
1 polymer ?
#
loop_
_entity_poly.entity_id
_entity_poly.type
_entity_poly.pdbx_seq_one_letter_code
_entity_poly.pdbx_strand_id
1 'polypeptide(L)'
;MKNYRAFDVKYIGPTDTKGARIRIHDTRHDKRIIIDFDYEENNGIYTTAADHLTKFRSIPIIGLSETNHGYLLFTDNFDTMIKE
;
A
#
# COMPACT_ATOMS: atom_id res chain seq x y z
N MET A 1 13.94 -14.78 -15.50
CA MET A 1 12.72 -14.09 -15.01
C MET A 1 12.98 -13.60 -13.60
N LYS A 2 12.72 -12.33 -13.26
CA LYS A 2 12.86 -11.79 -11.90
C LYS A 2 11.49 -11.77 -11.22
N ASN A 3 11.42 -12.21 -9.97
CA ASN A 3 10.19 -12.21 -9.18
C ASN A 3 10.14 -10.96 -8.30
N TYR A 4 8.93 -10.45 -8.10
CA TYR A 4 8.64 -9.34 -7.20
C TYR A 4 7.55 -9.73 -6.21
N ARG A 5 7.60 -9.18 -5.01
CA ARG A 5 6.48 -9.23 -4.07
C ARG A 5 5.55 -8.05 -4.35
N ALA A 6 4.25 -8.33 -4.33
CA ALA A 6 3.23 -7.34 -4.63
C ALA A 6 2.37 -7.00 -3.40
N PHE A 7 2.04 -5.72 -3.27
CA PHE A 7 1.05 -5.21 -2.33
C PHE A 7 -0.16 -4.71 -3.11
N ASP A 8 -1.34 -5.25 -2.81
CA ASP A 8 -2.63 -4.78 -3.34
C ASP A 8 -3.12 -3.59 -2.49
N VAL A 9 -3.20 -2.42 -3.12
CA VAL A 9 -3.56 -1.16 -2.50
C VAL A 9 -4.93 -0.72 -2.99
N LYS A 10 -5.86 -0.53 -2.05
CA LYS A 10 -7.23 -0.11 -2.34
C LYS A 10 -7.65 1.09 -1.50
N TYR A 11 -8.37 1.99 -2.14
CA TYR A 11 -9.06 3.08 -1.45
C TYR A 11 -10.32 2.57 -0.77
N ILE A 12 -10.52 3.02 0.46
CA ILE A 12 -11.74 2.86 1.23
C ILE A 12 -12.34 4.25 1.36
N GLY A 13 -13.51 4.43 0.73
CA GLY A 13 -14.25 5.68 0.83
C GLY A 13 -14.58 6.05 2.28
N PRO A 14 -14.74 7.36 2.56
CA PRO A 14 -15.14 7.82 3.88
C PRO A 14 -16.53 7.29 4.25
N THR A 15 -16.77 7.23 5.55
CA THR A 15 -18.07 6.89 6.16
C THR A 15 -18.44 8.00 7.13
N ASP A 16 -19.68 8.02 7.64
CA ASP A 16 -20.17 9.08 8.54
C ASP A 16 -19.32 9.29 9.80
N THR A 17 -18.54 8.29 10.21
CA THR A 17 -17.74 8.30 11.44
C THR A 17 -16.23 8.27 11.20
N LYS A 18 -15.78 8.00 9.97
CA LYS A 18 -14.35 7.82 9.65
C LYS A 18 -14.03 8.37 8.27
N GLY A 19 -12.92 9.11 8.18
CA GLY A 19 -12.38 9.61 6.92
C GLY A 19 -12.00 8.49 5.94
N ALA A 20 -11.57 8.90 4.75
CA ALA A 20 -11.07 7.96 3.77
C ALA A 20 -9.80 7.27 4.27
N ARG A 21 -9.65 6.02 3.85
CA ARG A 21 -8.56 5.15 4.30
C ARG A 21 -7.98 4.38 3.13
N ILE A 22 -6.78 3.86 3.32
CA ILE A 22 -6.09 3.04 2.34
C ILE A 22 -5.84 1.68 2.96
N ARG A 23 -6.29 0.64 2.26
CA ARG A 23 -5.99 -0.75 2.60
C ARG A 23 -4.78 -1.20 1.82
N ILE A 24 -3.75 -1.67 2.52
CA ILE A 24 -2.56 -2.28 1.92
C ILE A 24 -2.58 -3.77 2.28
N HIS A 25 -2.69 -4.63 1.28
CA HIS A 25 -2.69 -6.08 1.43
C HIS A 25 -1.39 -6.65 0.86
N ASP A 26 -0.59 -7.25 1.73
CA ASP A 26 0.56 -8.04 1.33
C ASP A 26 0.12 -9.43 0.88
N THR A 27 0.18 -9.63 -0.43
CA THR A 27 -0.29 -10.86 -1.07
C THR A 27 0.53 -12.08 -0.70
N ARG A 28 1.81 -11.91 -0.32
CA ARG A 28 2.70 -13.02 0.04
C ARG A 28 2.42 -13.57 1.43
N HIS A 29 2.19 -12.68 2.40
CA HIS A 29 2.01 -13.04 3.81
C HIS A 29 0.54 -13.04 4.26
N ASP A 30 -0.39 -12.70 3.37
CA ASP A 30 -1.82 -12.50 3.63
C ASP A 30 -2.11 -11.57 4.82
N LYS A 31 -1.28 -10.53 4.97
CA LYS A 31 -1.44 -9.50 5.99
C LYS A 31 -2.01 -8.23 5.42
N ARG A 32 -2.80 -7.52 6.21
CA ARG A 32 -3.47 -6.29 5.79
C ARG A 32 -3.29 -5.23 6.86
N ILE A 33 -2.95 -4.03 6.42
CA ILE A 33 -2.97 -2.84 7.26
C ILE A 33 -3.89 -1.81 6.64
N ILE A 34 -4.48 -0.98 7.49
CA ILE A 34 -5.31 0.14 7.08
C ILE A 34 -4.65 1.39 7.62
N ILE A 35 -4.39 2.34 6.73
CA ILE A 35 -3.84 3.64 7.07
C ILE A 35 -4.85 4.72 6.67
N ASP A 36 -4.78 5.88 7.32
CA ASP A 36 -5.61 7.01 6.93
C ASP A 36 -5.13 7.60 5.60
N PHE A 37 -6.08 8.07 4.80
CA PHE A 37 -5.76 8.77 3.56
C PHE A 37 -5.28 10.18 3.91
N ASP A 38 -4.09 10.54 3.44
CA ASP A 38 -3.56 11.90 3.58
C ASP A 38 -4.19 12.79 2.50
N TYR A 39 -4.89 13.85 2.93
CA TYR A 39 -5.53 14.82 2.05
C TYR A 39 -4.65 16.05 1.79
N GLU A 40 -3.60 16.27 2.57
CA GLU A 40 -2.74 17.45 2.47
C GLU A 40 -1.68 17.27 1.38
N GLU A 41 -1.14 16.05 1.27
CA GLU A 41 -0.37 15.70 0.10
C GLU A 41 -1.34 15.43 -1.05
N ASN A 42 -1.23 16.20 -2.14
CA ASN A 42 -1.91 15.92 -3.41
C ASN A 42 -1.36 14.64 -4.10
N ASN A 43 -0.82 13.74 -3.30
CA ASN A 43 -0.15 12.50 -3.62
C ASN A 43 -1.22 11.41 -3.57
N GLY A 44 -1.55 10.85 -4.73
CA GLY A 44 -2.60 9.85 -4.84
C GLY A 44 -2.41 8.64 -3.92
N ILE A 45 -3.44 7.79 -3.82
CA ILE A 45 -3.52 6.61 -2.95
C ILE A 45 -2.25 5.74 -2.98
N TYR A 46 -1.65 5.54 -4.16
CA TYR A 46 -0.46 4.73 -4.33
C TYR A 46 0.79 5.37 -3.70
N THR A 47 0.90 6.70 -3.71
CA THR A 47 2.03 7.43 -3.11
C THR A 47 1.97 7.33 -1.60
N THR A 48 0.81 7.60 -0.99
CA THR A 48 0.63 7.44 0.47
C THR A 48 0.96 6.02 0.92
N ALA A 49 0.52 5.01 0.16
CA ALA A 49 0.83 3.61 0.45
C ALA A 49 2.33 3.28 0.29
N ALA A 50 2.97 3.77 -0.78
CA ALA A 50 4.39 3.53 -1.03
C ALA A 50 5.27 4.22 0.02
N ASP A 51 4.93 5.44 0.41
CA ASP A 51 5.59 6.20 1.46
C ASP A 51 5.43 5.49 2.80
N HIS A 52 4.24 5.00 3.11
CA HIS A 52 4.03 4.30 4.36
C HIS A 52 4.87 3.02 4.43
N LEU A 53 4.90 2.23 3.36
CA LEU A 53 5.72 1.01 3.26
C LEU A 53 7.21 1.33 3.36
N THR A 54 7.68 2.38 2.69
CA THR A 54 9.10 2.74 2.64
C THR A 54 9.56 3.35 3.97
N LYS A 55 8.86 4.37 4.46
CA LYS A 55 9.26 5.17 5.64
C LYS A 55 9.02 4.43 6.95
N PHE A 56 7.86 3.81 7.13
CA PHE A 56 7.48 3.22 8.44
C PHE A 56 7.70 1.72 8.52
N ARG A 57 7.76 1.01 7.38
CA ARG A 57 7.93 -0.45 7.35
C ARG A 57 9.27 -0.89 6.76
N SER A 58 10.11 0.04 6.29
CA SER A 58 11.41 -0.26 5.66
C SER A 58 11.29 -1.23 4.48
N ILE A 59 10.20 -1.12 3.73
CA ILE A 59 9.92 -1.91 2.53
C ILE A 59 10.02 -0.96 1.32
N PRO A 60 11.15 -0.93 0.59
CA PRO A 60 11.30 -0.06 -0.55
C PRO A 60 10.38 -0.50 -1.70
N ILE A 61 9.62 0.43 -2.25
CA ILE A 61 8.78 0.20 -3.42
C ILE A 61 9.56 0.59 -4.68
N ILE A 62 9.62 -0.34 -5.64
CA ILE A 62 10.41 -0.23 -6.87
C ILE A 62 9.56 -0.30 -8.14
N GLY A 63 8.26 -0.47 -7.99
CA GLY A 63 7.34 -0.53 -9.13
C GLY A 63 5.90 -0.28 -8.72
N LEU A 64 5.11 0.15 -9.70
CA LEU A 64 3.69 0.42 -9.60
C LEU A 64 2.99 -0.20 -10.81
N SER A 65 1.79 -0.74 -10.60
CA SER A 65 0.84 -1.04 -11.67
C SER A 65 -0.54 -0.57 -11.27
N GLU A 66 -1.26 0.01 -12.21
CA GLU A 66 -2.67 0.33 -12.02
C GLU A 66 -3.54 -0.88 -12.38
N THR A 67 -4.67 -1.01 -11.71
CA THR A 67 -5.68 -2.05 -11.96
C THR A 67 -7.07 -1.42 -11.95
N ASN A 68 -8.07 -2.13 -12.48
CA ASN A 68 -9.47 -1.67 -12.43
C ASN A 68 -10.01 -1.46 -11.00
N HIS A 69 -9.31 -1.93 -9.97
CA HIS A 69 -9.77 -1.95 -8.59
C HIS A 69 -8.82 -1.27 -7.59
N GLY A 70 -7.80 -0.55 -8.08
CA GLY A 70 -6.76 0.07 -7.25
C GLY A 70 -5.37 -0.10 -7.86
N TYR A 71 -4.37 -0.28 -7.01
CA TYR A 71 -2.96 -0.31 -7.42
C TYR A 71 -2.23 -1.53 -6.88
N LEU A 72 -1.20 -1.96 -7.60
CA LEU A 72 -0.22 -2.93 -7.13
C LEU A 72 1.12 -2.22 -6.95
N LEU A 73 1.70 -2.34 -5.76
CA LEU A 73 3.06 -1.88 -5.48
C LEU A 73 4.01 -3.07 -5.44
N PHE A 74 5.18 -2.93 -6.06
CA PHE A 74 6.17 -3.99 -6.14
C PHE A 74 7.40 -3.69 -5.30
N THR A 75 7.92 -4.70 -4.62
CA THR A 75 9.19 -4.67 -3.90
C THR A 75 10.02 -5.90 -4.26
N ASP A 76 11.35 -5.77 -4.16
CA ASP A 76 12.27 -6.89 -4.13
C ASP A 76 12.66 -7.30 -2.69
N ASN A 77 12.08 -6.66 -1.67
CA ASN A 77 12.21 -7.07 -0.27
C ASN A 77 11.19 -8.19 0.08
N PHE A 78 11.70 -9.40 0.27
CA PHE A 78 10.92 -10.58 0.65
C PHE A 78 11.00 -10.94 2.15
N ASP A 79 11.89 -10.29 2.89
CA ASP A 79 12.23 -10.67 4.27
C ASP A 79 11.41 -9.87 5.29
N THR A 80 11.07 -8.62 4.97
CA THR A 80 10.36 -7.73 5.89
C THR A 80 8.84 -7.88 5.76
N MET A 81 8.20 -8.43 6.79
CA MET A 81 6.74 -8.51 6.87
C MET A 81 6.13 -7.15 7.21
N ILE A 82 4.95 -6.83 6.65
CA ILE A 82 4.11 -5.78 7.22
C ILE A 82 3.58 -6.26 8.57
N LYS A 83 4.07 -5.64 9.64
CA LYS A 83 3.55 -5.83 10.99
C LYS A 83 2.28 -4.97 11.15
N GLU A 84 1.35 -5.41 11.98
CA GLU A 84 0.24 -4.56 12.43
C GLU A 84 0.81 -3.34 13.17
#